data_AF-A0A1W6ZJV2-F1
#
_entry.id   AF-A0A1W6ZJV2-F1
#
_cell.length_a   1.000
_cell.length_b   1.000
_cell.length_c   1.000
_cell.angle_alpha   90.00
_cell.angle_beta   90.00
_cell.angle_gamma   90.00
#
_symmetry.space_group_name_H-M   'P 1'
#
loop_
_entity.id
_entity.type
_entity.pdbx_description
1 polymer ?
#
loop_
_entity_poly.entity_id
_entity_poly.type
_entity_poly.pdbx_seq_one_letter_code
_entity_poly.pdbx_strand_id
1 'polypeptide(L)'
;MTVSLKVNDIAVNAEVAPRTHLADFLREDLLLTGTHIGCEHGVCGACTVLLDGEPVRSCITFAATCGGREVQSIEGLEHDPIMSALRAAFTAEHALQCGYCTPGMLVTARDIILRLPDADDDRIRLELAGNLCRCTGYNGIVRAIRHVLTHRPDVAPLERPAVKTGTFEQFSLEPTALAEVIPITAKPTGEGLHEELNIGLPSIEVWKALRDPALIASCLPGATILSRDGDKIRGEMVAALGPIQAKFTGDATLTYDDAARTGRVAGSGRDNASGTRLQAEATFSLMEDGPAASTIVIDVTYALKGALAQFSRGPIVRVFAAELAAMVARNLEARLRGEEAPAAGAKMHAGHLVSRVAWRWLRDLLSRFHVR
;
A
#
# COMPACT_ATOMS: atom_id res chain seq x y z
N MET A 1 0.25 -19.00 -12.33
CA MET A 1 -0.59 -19.59 -13.38
C MET A 1 -0.46 -18.71 -14.60
N THR A 2 -0.31 -19.29 -15.78
CA THR A 2 -0.17 -18.51 -17.01
C THR A 2 -1.51 -17.93 -17.43
N VAL A 3 -1.55 -16.64 -17.73
CA VAL A 3 -2.69 -15.98 -18.37
C VAL A 3 -2.24 -15.35 -19.69
N SER A 4 -3.04 -15.55 -20.73
CA SER A 4 -2.87 -14.96 -22.06
C SER A 4 -4.02 -14.01 -22.32
N LEU A 5 -3.76 -12.74 -22.59
CA LEU A 5 -4.77 -11.71 -22.84
C LEU A 5 -4.24 -10.64 -23.80
N LYS A 6 -5.10 -9.76 -24.30
CA LYS A 6 -4.68 -8.58 -25.07
C LYS A 6 -4.77 -7.36 -24.15
N VAL A 7 -3.69 -6.59 -23.99
CA VAL A 7 -3.68 -5.33 -23.22
C VAL A 7 -3.27 -4.20 -24.15
N ASN A 8 -4.15 -3.20 -24.34
CA ASN A 8 -3.91 -2.06 -25.25
C ASN A 8 -3.45 -2.53 -26.64
N ASP A 9 -4.19 -3.47 -27.23
CA ASP A 9 -3.89 -4.13 -28.53
C ASP A 9 -2.63 -5.00 -28.59
N ILE A 10 -1.90 -5.14 -27.49
CA ILE A 10 -0.68 -5.95 -27.42
C ILE A 10 -1.01 -7.30 -26.76
N ALA A 11 -0.62 -8.41 -27.40
CA ALA A 11 -0.72 -9.72 -26.78
C ALA A 11 0.24 -9.86 -25.60
N VAL A 12 -0.28 -10.24 -24.43
CA VAL A 12 0.46 -10.40 -23.18
C VAL A 12 0.28 -11.82 -22.67
N ASN A 13 1.40 -12.49 -22.41
CA ASN A 13 1.46 -13.78 -21.70
C ASN A 13 2.24 -13.56 -20.41
N ALA A 14 1.61 -13.82 -19.25
CA ALA A 14 2.21 -13.57 -17.96
C ALA A 14 1.89 -14.67 -16.94
N GLU A 15 2.82 -14.91 -16.01
CA GLU A 15 2.55 -15.71 -14.82
C GLU A 15 1.95 -14.81 -13.74
N VAL A 16 0.72 -15.10 -13.33
CA VAL A 16 0.03 -14.35 -12.27
C VAL A 16 -0.36 -15.27 -11.12
N ALA A 17 -0.39 -14.72 -9.90
CA ALA A 17 -1.01 -15.42 -8.78
C ALA A 17 -2.55 -15.37 -8.93
N PRO A 18 -3.31 -16.41 -8.55
CA PRO A 18 -4.77 -16.41 -8.69
C PRO A 18 -5.48 -15.22 -8.02
N ARG A 19 -4.87 -14.68 -6.94
CA ARG A 19 -5.39 -13.54 -6.18
C ARG A 19 -5.01 -12.17 -6.75
N THR A 20 -4.17 -12.10 -7.78
CA THR A 20 -3.71 -10.81 -8.32
C THR A 20 -4.88 -10.06 -8.94
N HIS A 21 -5.16 -8.86 -8.45
CA HIS A 21 -6.17 -7.99 -9.04
C HIS A 21 -5.68 -7.45 -10.39
N LEU A 22 -6.60 -7.19 -11.30
CA LEU A 22 -6.30 -6.63 -12.61
C LEU A 22 -5.62 -5.26 -12.50
N ALA A 23 -6.01 -4.45 -11.51
CA ALA A 23 -5.36 -3.17 -11.24
C ALA A 23 -3.87 -3.33 -10.93
N ASP A 24 -3.51 -4.29 -10.07
CA ASP A 24 -2.13 -4.54 -9.67
C ASP A 24 -1.32 -5.11 -10.83
N PHE A 25 -1.90 -6.05 -11.58
CA PHE A 25 -1.28 -6.59 -12.79
C PHE A 25 -0.94 -5.48 -13.80
N LEU A 26 -1.88 -4.58 -14.08
CA LEU A 26 -1.65 -3.46 -14.99
C LEU A 26 -0.57 -2.51 -14.47
N ARG A 27 -0.62 -2.16 -13.17
CA ARG A 27 0.23 -1.13 -12.58
C ARG A 27 1.65 -1.59 -12.27
N GLU A 28 1.79 -2.77 -11.70
CA GLU A 28 3.05 -3.26 -11.14
C GLU A 28 3.78 -4.16 -12.14
N ASP A 29 3.06 -5.03 -12.85
CA ASP A 29 3.69 -5.97 -13.80
C ASP A 29 3.86 -5.34 -15.18
N LEU A 30 2.86 -4.58 -15.67
CA LEU A 30 2.88 -3.94 -16.98
C LEU A 30 3.24 -2.44 -16.96
N LEU A 31 3.39 -1.84 -15.78
CA LEU A 31 3.73 -0.42 -15.59
C LEU A 31 2.74 0.57 -16.25
N LEU A 32 1.49 0.17 -16.44
CA LEU A 32 0.38 1.00 -16.92
C LEU A 32 -0.25 1.77 -15.75
N THR A 33 0.53 2.73 -15.24
CA THR A 33 0.26 3.44 -13.98
C THR A 33 -0.84 4.49 -14.02
N GLY A 34 -1.41 4.79 -15.20
CA GLY A 34 -2.60 5.63 -15.33
C GLY A 34 -3.83 5.01 -14.67
N THR A 35 -3.84 3.69 -14.45
CA THR A 35 -4.83 3.04 -13.60
C THR A 35 -4.52 3.36 -12.13
N HIS A 36 -5.41 4.06 -11.43
CA HIS A 36 -5.21 4.42 -10.02
C HIS A 36 -6.04 3.56 -9.07
N ILE A 37 -5.52 3.36 -7.86
CA ILE A 37 -6.20 2.63 -6.79
C ILE A 37 -6.50 3.62 -5.65
N GLY A 38 -7.79 3.81 -5.35
CA GLY A 38 -8.20 4.73 -4.27
C GLY A 38 -8.86 4.04 -3.07
N CYS A 39 -9.50 2.89 -3.29
CA CYS A 39 -10.41 2.31 -2.31
C CYS A 39 -10.38 0.77 -2.20
N GLU A 40 -9.97 0.06 -3.26
CA GLU A 40 -9.83 -1.42 -3.28
C GLU A 40 -11.09 -2.26 -3.03
N HIS A 41 -12.26 -1.63 -3.04
CA HIS A 41 -13.57 -2.27 -2.86
C HIS A 41 -14.60 -1.81 -3.91
N GLY A 42 -14.13 -1.30 -5.06
CA GLY A 42 -14.97 -0.97 -6.23
C GLY A 42 -15.74 0.37 -6.18
N VAL A 43 -15.67 1.11 -5.07
CA VAL A 43 -16.51 2.31 -4.83
C VAL A 43 -16.03 3.55 -5.59
N CYS A 44 -14.73 3.87 -5.57
CA CYS A 44 -14.25 5.18 -6.05
C CYS A 44 -14.15 5.32 -7.58
N GLY A 45 -14.08 4.22 -8.32
CA GLY A 45 -13.94 4.23 -9.78
C GLY A 45 -12.60 4.71 -10.36
N ALA A 46 -11.61 5.08 -9.56
CA ALA A 46 -10.30 5.49 -10.06
C ALA A 46 -9.56 4.38 -10.86
N CYS A 47 -9.92 3.12 -10.60
CA CYS A 47 -9.35 1.93 -11.23
C CYS A 47 -10.11 1.47 -12.49
N THR A 48 -10.96 2.32 -13.06
CA THR A 48 -11.80 1.93 -14.19
C THR A 48 -10.97 1.74 -15.45
N VAL A 49 -11.08 0.55 -16.05
CA VAL A 49 -10.50 0.18 -17.34
C VAL A 49 -11.60 -0.43 -18.21
N LEU A 50 -11.34 -0.61 -19.50
CA LEU A 50 -12.24 -1.38 -20.36
C LEU A 50 -11.81 -2.85 -20.38
N LEU A 51 -12.78 -3.74 -20.29
CA LEU A 51 -12.60 -5.17 -20.45
C LEU A 51 -13.64 -5.66 -21.46
N ASP A 52 -13.17 -6.09 -22.63
CA ASP A 52 -13.95 -6.33 -23.86
C ASP A 52 -14.84 -5.13 -24.22
N GLY A 53 -14.28 -3.91 -24.11
CA GLY A 53 -14.97 -2.66 -24.39
C GLY A 53 -15.91 -2.17 -23.27
N GLU A 54 -16.05 -2.92 -22.17
CA GLU A 54 -16.94 -2.55 -21.06
C GLU A 54 -16.17 -1.94 -19.87
N PRO A 55 -16.62 -0.81 -19.29
CA PRO A 55 -16.00 -0.27 -18.08
C PRO A 55 -16.13 -1.24 -16.91
N VAL A 56 -15.00 -1.62 -16.31
CA VAL A 56 -14.94 -2.50 -15.13
C VAL A 56 -14.04 -1.93 -14.04
N ARG A 57 -14.32 -2.32 -12.79
CA ARG A 57 -13.49 -1.98 -11.62
C ARG A 57 -12.32 -2.96 -11.52
N SER A 58 -11.16 -2.59 -12.07
CA SER A 58 -10.00 -3.49 -12.08
C SER A 58 -9.50 -3.89 -10.68
N CYS A 59 -9.78 -3.12 -9.62
CA CYS A 59 -9.40 -3.47 -8.25
C CYS A 59 -10.21 -4.64 -7.64
N ILE A 60 -11.33 -5.02 -8.24
CA ILE A 60 -12.15 -6.17 -7.81
C ILE A 60 -12.32 -7.22 -8.91
N THR A 61 -11.60 -7.06 -10.02
CA THR A 61 -11.47 -8.06 -11.09
C THR A 61 -10.14 -8.78 -10.91
N PHE A 62 -10.09 -10.10 -11.00
CA PHE A 62 -8.83 -10.84 -10.93
C PHE A 62 -8.17 -10.95 -12.31
N ALA A 63 -6.85 -10.73 -12.40
CA ALA A 63 -6.12 -10.86 -13.66
C ALA A 63 -6.22 -12.29 -14.23
N ALA A 64 -6.24 -13.30 -13.34
CA ALA A 64 -6.38 -14.70 -13.70
C ALA A 64 -7.68 -15.04 -14.47
N THR A 65 -8.75 -14.24 -14.31
CA THR A 65 -10.03 -14.46 -15.02
C THR A 65 -10.13 -13.70 -16.34
N CYS A 66 -9.08 -12.95 -16.72
CA CYS A 66 -9.03 -12.18 -17.95
C CYS A 66 -8.43 -12.94 -19.14
N GLY A 67 -8.18 -14.24 -19.01
CA GLY A 67 -7.63 -15.07 -20.09
C GLY A 67 -8.49 -15.03 -21.36
N GLY A 68 -7.86 -14.78 -22.51
CA GLY A 68 -8.49 -14.66 -23.83
C GLY A 68 -9.22 -13.34 -24.07
N ARG A 69 -9.23 -12.42 -23.10
CA ARG A 69 -10.00 -11.18 -23.14
C ARG A 69 -9.13 -9.98 -23.54
N GLU A 70 -9.79 -8.89 -23.89
CA GLU A 70 -9.14 -7.62 -24.20
C GLU A 70 -9.29 -6.63 -23.04
N VAL A 71 -8.18 -6.11 -22.54
CA VAL A 71 -8.12 -5.03 -21.55
C VAL A 71 -7.61 -3.77 -22.22
N GLN A 72 -8.30 -2.65 -22.08
CA GLN A 72 -7.78 -1.34 -22.48
C GLN A 72 -7.74 -0.40 -21.27
N SER A 73 -6.54 0.07 -20.93
CA SER A 73 -6.32 1.10 -19.93
C SER A 73 -6.35 2.49 -20.58
N ILE A 74 -6.18 3.55 -19.78
CA ILE A 74 -6.19 4.93 -20.28
C ILE A 74 -5.07 5.19 -21.31
N GLU A 75 -3.95 4.48 -21.19
CA GLU A 75 -2.79 4.55 -22.08
C GLU A 75 -3.09 3.97 -23.46
N GLY A 76 -3.95 2.94 -23.56
CA GLY A 76 -4.35 2.36 -24.84
C GLY A 76 -5.31 3.22 -25.66
N LEU A 77 -5.81 4.33 -25.08
CA LEU A 77 -6.83 5.18 -25.68
C LEU A 77 -6.26 6.53 -26.15
N GLU A 78 -4.96 6.60 -26.45
CA GLU A 78 -4.29 7.79 -26.97
C GLU A 78 -4.86 8.23 -28.33
N HIS A 79 -5.05 7.28 -29.24
CA HIS A 79 -5.51 7.53 -30.61
C HIS A 79 -7.03 7.50 -30.78
N ASP A 80 -7.78 7.40 -29.68
CA ASP A 80 -9.23 7.38 -29.73
C ASP A 80 -9.79 8.81 -29.97
N PRO A 81 -10.62 9.04 -31.01
CA PRO A 81 -11.14 10.37 -31.33
C PRO A 81 -12.02 10.96 -30.23
N ILE A 82 -12.80 10.13 -29.52
CA ILE A 82 -13.64 10.56 -28.39
C ILE A 82 -12.75 10.95 -27.21
N MET A 83 -11.70 10.20 -26.92
CA MET A 83 -10.74 10.56 -25.86
C MET A 83 -9.99 11.84 -26.17
N SER A 84 -9.62 12.07 -27.43
CA SER A 84 -9.00 13.32 -27.87
C SER A 84 -9.91 14.51 -27.59
N ALA A 85 -11.20 14.41 -27.98
CA ALA A 85 -12.19 15.44 -27.68
C ALA A 85 -12.43 15.62 -26.17
N LEU A 86 -12.52 14.52 -25.42
CA LEU A 86 -12.69 14.55 -23.96
C LEU A 86 -11.52 15.22 -23.25
N ARG A 87 -10.27 14.96 -23.65
CA ARG A 87 -9.09 15.58 -23.04
C ARG A 87 -9.07 17.09 -23.27
N ALA A 88 -9.43 17.54 -24.48
CA ALA A 88 -9.58 18.96 -24.79
C ALA A 88 -10.69 19.60 -23.96
N ALA A 89 -11.87 18.97 -23.91
CA ALA A 89 -13.01 19.47 -23.13
C ALA A 89 -12.73 19.48 -21.62
N PHE A 90 -12.07 18.44 -21.08
CA PHE A 90 -11.69 18.39 -19.67
C PHE A 90 -10.74 19.52 -19.28
N THR A 91 -9.85 19.91 -20.20
CA THR A 91 -8.94 21.05 -20.02
C THR A 91 -9.72 22.36 -20.04
N ALA A 92 -10.56 22.59 -21.06
CA ALA A 92 -11.33 23.82 -21.20
C ALA A 92 -12.29 24.05 -20.02
N GLU A 93 -12.98 22.99 -19.58
CA GLU A 93 -14.03 23.06 -18.57
C GLU A 93 -13.51 22.91 -17.12
N HIS A 94 -12.18 22.88 -16.93
CA HIS A 94 -11.55 22.67 -15.62
C HIS A 94 -12.09 21.40 -14.93
N ALA A 95 -12.23 20.31 -15.69
CA ALA A 95 -12.78 19.04 -15.25
C ALA A 95 -11.78 18.17 -14.45
N LEU A 96 -10.58 18.67 -14.17
CA LEU A 96 -9.59 18.02 -13.32
C LEU A 96 -8.86 19.03 -12.43
N GLN A 97 -8.36 18.56 -11.30
CA GLN A 97 -7.47 19.32 -10.40
C GLN A 97 -6.27 18.45 -10.03
N CYS A 98 -6.38 17.58 -9.02
CA CYS A 98 -5.28 16.69 -8.62
C CYS A 98 -4.97 15.59 -9.66
N GLY A 99 -5.85 15.37 -10.63
CA GLY A 99 -5.69 14.35 -11.68
C GLY A 99 -5.96 12.91 -11.24
N TYR A 100 -6.15 12.64 -9.94
CA TYR A 100 -6.21 11.25 -9.44
C TYR A 100 -7.41 10.45 -9.96
N CYS A 101 -8.61 11.04 -10.01
CA CYS A 101 -9.78 10.35 -10.56
C CYS A 101 -9.85 10.43 -12.09
N THR A 102 -9.02 11.25 -12.73
CA THR A 102 -9.17 11.65 -14.15
C THR A 102 -9.11 10.47 -15.12
N PRO A 103 -8.19 9.49 -14.97
CA PRO A 103 -8.17 8.31 -15.84
C PRO A 103 -9.49 7.52 -15.85
N GLY A 104 -10.00 7.15 -14.66
CA GLY A 104 -11.27 6.43 -14.55
C GLY A 104 -12.48 7.26 -14.99
N MET A 105 -12.45 8.58 -14.75
CA MET A 105 -13.45 9.52 -15.25
C MET A 105 -13.49 9.57 -16.77
N LEU A 106 -12.34 9.63 -17.44
CA LEU A 106 -12.25 9.67 -18.90
C LEU A 106 -12.76 8.36 -19.54
N VAL A 107 -12.37 7.21 -18.98
CA VAL A 107 -12.86 5.90 -19.45
C VAL A 107 -14.38 5.81 -19.33
N THR A 108 -14.93 6.27 -18.20
CA THR A 108 -16.39 6.29 -17.98
C THR A 108 -17.09 7.30 -18.90
N ALA A 109 -16.53 8.50 -19.06
CA ALA A 109 -17.07 9.53 -19.94
C ALA A 109 -17.14 9.07 -21.39
N ARG A 110 -16.11 8.34 -21.86
CA ARG A 110 -16.09 7.72 -23.18
C ARG A 110 -17.25 6.73 -23.35
N ASP A 111 -17.48 5.86 -22.37
CA ASP A 111 -18.61 4.92 -22.41
C ASP A 111 -19.96 5.66 -22.47
N ILE A 112 -20.14 6.70 -21.66
CA ILE A 112 -21.35 7.55 -21.67
C ILE A 112 -21.60 8.11 -23.08
N ILE A 113 -20.58 8.71 -23.70
CA ILE A 113 -20.71 9.34 -25.02
C ILE A 113 -21.08 8.32 -26.10
N LEU A 114 -20.44 7.15 -26.07
CA LEU A 114 -20.66 6.13 -27.09
C LEU A 114 -22.02 5.45 -26.96
N ARG A 115 -22.49 5.23 -25.73
CA ARG A 115 -23.74 4.50 -25.43
C ARG A 115 -24.97 5.40 -25.36
N LEU A 116 -24.81 6.66 -24.96
CA LEU A 116 -25.90 7.59 -24.67
C LEU A 116 -25.69 8.95 -25.39
N PRO A 117 -25.81 9.00 -26.73
CA PRO A 117 -25.61 10.22 -27.51
C PRO A 117 -26.48 11.41 -27.07
N ASP A 118 -27.66 11.12 -26.52
CA ASP A 118 -28.65 12.13 -26.12
C ASP A 118 -28.74 12.32 -24.60
N ALA A 119 -27.81 11.76 -23.80
CA ALA A 119 -27.83 11.88 -22.34
C ALA A 119 -27.87 13.36 -21.92
N ASP A 120 -28.82 13.77 -21.08
CA ASP A 120 -28.85 15.10 -20.45
C ASP A 120 -27.93 15.17 -19.21
N ASP A 121 -27.85 16.34 -18.55
CA ASP A 121 -26.91 16.54 -17.45
C ASP A 121 -27.20 15.63 -16.25
N ASP A 122 -28.47 15.35 -16.00
CA ASP A 122 -28.88 14.45 -14.92
C ASP A 122 -28.54 13.00 -15.24
N ARG A 123 -28.70 12.59 -16.51
CA ARG A 123 -28.25 11.27 -16.95
C ARG A 123 -26.74 11.15 -16.87
N ILE A 124 -25.98 12.17 -17.25
CA ILE A 124 -24.51 12.16 -17.09
C ILE A 124 -24.14 11.99 -15.62
N ARG A 125 -24.75 12.75 -14.71
CA ARG A 125 -24.48 12.64 -13.26
C ARG A 125 -24.76 11.23 -12.74
N LEU A 126 -25.88 10.64 -13.16
CA LEU A 126 -26.25 9.27 -12.76
C LEU A 126 -25.20 8.25 -13.24
N GLU A 127 -24.77 8.33 -14.49
CA GLU A 127 -23.78 7.42 -15.07
C GLU A 127 -22.36 7.63 -14.47
N LEU A 128 -22.07 8.85 -14.01
CA LEU A 128 -20.83 9.16 -13.27
C LEU A 128 -20.87 8.75 -11.79
N ALA A 129 -22.00 8.31 -11.24
CA ALA A 129 -22.14 8.02 -9.80
C ALA A 129 -21.15 6.97 -9.29
N GLY A 130 -20.60 6.13 -10.18
CA GLY A 130 -19.55 5.18 -9.87
C GLY A 130 -18.11 5.75 -9.83
N ASN A 131 -17.88 7.01 -10.15
CA ASN A 131 -16.56 7.62 -10.13
C ASN A 131 -16.55 8.80 -9.16
N LEU A 132 -15.79 8.67 -8.08
CA LEU A 132 -15.72 9.68 -7.04
C LEU A 132 -14.62 10.69 -7.32
N CYS A 133 -14.96 11.97 -7.20
CA CYS A 133 -14.02 13.08 -7.24
C CYS A 133 -14.14 13.92 -5.97
N ARG A 134 -13.00 14.16 -5.29
CA ARG A 134 -12.97 14.99 -4.09
C ARG A 134 -12.64 16.47 -4.35
N CYS A 135 -12.21 16.80 -5.56
CA CYS A 135 -11.64 18.11 -5.87
C CYS A 135 -12.61 19.01 -6.66
N THR A 136 -13.25 18.49 -7.71
CA THR A 136 -13.94 19.33 -8.72
C THR A 136 -15.39 19.66 -8.38
N GLY A 137 -16.05 18.87 -7.52
CA GLY A 137 -17.50 18.95 -7.34
C GLY A 137 -18.31 18.57 -8.59
N TYR A 138 -17.69 17.85 -9.54
CA TYR A 138 -18.29 17.27 -10.76
C TYR A 138 -18.77 18.24 -11.85
N ASN A 139 -19.06 19.51 -11.54
CA ASN A 139 -19.65 20.44 -12.52
C ASN A 139 -18.83 20.60 -13.81
N GLY A 140 -17.50 20.75 -13.71
CA GLY A 140 -16.63 20.82 -14.89
C GLY A 140 -16.60 19.52 -15.70
N ILE A 141 -16.70 18.37 -15.02
CA ILE A 141 -16.73 17.04 -15.66
C ILE A 141 -18.03 16.88 -16.47
N VAL A 142 -19.17 17.24 -15.88
CA VAL A 142 -20.47 17.18 -16.57
C VAL A 142 -20.47 18.10 -17.79
N ARG A 143 -19.98 19.34 -17.66
CA ARG A 143 -19.87 20.27 -18.80
C ARG A 143 -18.94 19.75 -19.89
N ALA A 144 -17.82 19.13 -19.54
CA ALA A 144 -16.89 18.56 -20.51
C ALA A 144 -17.55 17.42 -21.32
N ILE A 145 -18.29 16.54 -20.65
CA ILE A 145 -19.02 15.45 -21.33
C ILE A 145 -20.13 16.02 -22.21
N ARG A 146 -20.91 16.99 -21.70
CA ARG A 146 -21.93 17.71 -22.47
C ARG A 146 -21.35 18.35 -23.73
N HIS A 147 -20.21 19.02 -23.61
CA HIS A 147 -19.53 19.68 -24.72
C HIS A 147 -19.19 18.68 -25.84
N VAL A 148 -18.67 17.51 -25.48
CA VAL A 148 -18.33 16.47 -26.45
C VAL A 148 -19.57 15.80 -27.03
N LEU A 149 -20.65 15.60 -26.26
CA LEU A 149 -21.93 15.11 -26.81
C LEU A 149 -22.48 16.07 -27.88
N THR A 150 -22.40 17.38 -27.65
CA THR A 150 -22.85 18.40 -28.63
C THR A 150 -21.96 18.47 -29.87
N HIS A 151 -20.65 18.25 -29.73
CA HIS A 151 -19.65 18.35 -30.82
C HIS A 151 -19.01 17.00 -31.13
N ARG A 152 -19.82 15.94 -31.10
CA ARG A 152 -19.34 14.56 -31.11
C ARG A 152 -18.60 14.24 -32.41
N PRO A 153 -17.37 13.69 -32.36
CA PRO A 153 -16.71 13.11 -33.53
C PRO A 153 -17.57 12.02 -34.18
N ASP A 154 -17.51 11.90 -35.51
CA ASP A 154 -18.26 10.89 -36.27
C ASP A 154 -17.71 9.48 -35.99
N VAL A 155 -18.25 8.86 -34.94
CA VAL A 155 -17.90 7.53 -34.45
C VAL A 155 -19.21 6.81 -34.16
N ALA A 156 -19.36 5.60 -34.72
CA ALA A 156 -20.54 4.77 -34.54
C ALA A 156 -20.88 4.58 -33.04
N PRO A 157 -22.15 4.69 -32.64
CA PRO A 157 -22.58 4.35 -31.28
C PRO A 157 -22.22 2.91 -30.90
N LEU A 158 -21.95 2.69 -29.62
CA LEU A 158 -21.82 1.33 -29.09
C LEU A 158 -23.22 0.75 -28.91
N GLU A 159 -23.58 -0.23 -29.74
CA GLU A 159 -24.77 -1.05 -29.51
C GLU A 159 -24.51 -1.99 -28.34
N ARG A 160 -25.09 -1.70 -27.18
CA ARG A 160 -25.07 -2.59 -26.01
C ARG A 160 -26.50 -2.90 -25.56
N PRO A 161 -26.80 -4.14 -25.15
CA PRO A 161 -28.09 -4.46 -24.55
C PRO A 161 -28.31 -3.56 -23.34
N ALA A 162 -29.50 -2.95 -23.22
CA ALA A 162 -29.84 -2.19 -22.04
C ALA A 162 -29.72 -3.08 -20.80
N VAL A 163 -28.85 -2.70 -19.85
CA VAL A 163 -28.81 -3.34 -18.54
C VAL A 163 -30.16 -3.06 -17.87
N LYS A 164 -30.91 -4.11 -17.56
CA LYS A 164 -32.15 -3.97 -16.78
C LYS A 164 -31.78 -3.42 -15.41
N THR A 165 -32.07 -2.15 -15.16
CA THR A 165 -31.97 -1.57 -13.83
C THR A 165 -32.96 -2.29 -12.92
N GLY A 166 -32.46 -3.01 -11.92
CA GLY A 166 -33.32 -3.56 -10.87
C GLY A 166 -33.95 -2.41 -10.07
N THR A 167 -35.22 -2.54 -9.71
CA THR A 167 -35.84 -1.68 -8.70
C THR A 167 -35.31 -2.10 -7.33
N PHE A 168 -34.55 -1.22 -6.68
CA PHE A 168 -34.14 -1.43 -5.30
C PHE A 168 -35.25 -0.91 -4.39
N GLU A 169 -35.96 -1.81 -3.69
CA GLU A 169 -36.82 -1.40 -2.59
C GLU A 169 -35.93 -0.92 -1.43
N GLN A 170 -36.12 0.32 -1.00
CA GLN A 170 -35.53 0.80 0.24
C GLN A 170 -36.09 -0.05 1.39
N PHE A 171 -35.24 -0.86 2.01
CA PHE A 171 -35.59 -1.49 3.27
C PHE A 171 -35.35 -0.49 4.40
N SER A 172 -36.37 -0.27 5.22
CA SER A 172 -36.23 0.50 6.44
C SER A 172 -35.56 -0.38 7.49
N LEU A 173 -34.36 0.00 7.94
CA LEU A 173 -33.75 -0.63 9.10
C LEU A 173 -34.48 -0.12 10.34
N GLU A 174 -35.20 -0.99 11.04
CA GLU A 174 -35.59 -0.70 12.42
C GLU A 174 -34.31 -0.59 13.25
N PRO A 175 -34.12 0.51 14.00
CA PRO A 175 -32.93 0.66 14.84
C PRO A 175 -32.99 -0.39 15.95
N THR A 176 -32.30 -1.51 15.74
CA THR A 176 -32.03 -2.46 16.81
C THR A 176 -31.13 -1.72 17.80
N ALA A 177 -31.53 -1.66 19.06
CA ALA A 177 -30.71 -1.08 20.11
C ALA A 177 -29.31 -1.69 20.00
N LEU A 178 -28.33 -0.86 19.64
CA LEU A 178 -26.94 -1.27 19.60
C LEU A 178 -26.61 -1.79 21.00
N ALA A 179 -26.25 -3.06 21.09
CA ALA A 179 -25.69 -3.61 22.30
C ALA A 179 -24.53 -2.71 22.75
N GLU A 180 -24.47 -2.48 24.06
CA GLU A 180 -23.44 -1.65 24.69
C GLU A 180 -22.08 -1.97 24.08
N VAL A 181 -21.44 -0.95 23.48
CA VAL A 181 -20.13 -1.09 22.86
C VAL A 181 -19.14 -1.46 23.95
N ILE A 182 -18.78 -2.74 24.00
CA ILE A 182 -17.66 -3.20 24.82
C ILE A 182 -16.42 -2.45 24.31
N PRO A 183 -15.71 -1.68 25.16
CA PRO A 183 -14.52 -0.98 24.73
C PRO A 183 -13.46 -2.03 24.38
N ILE A 184 -13.28 -2.28 23.08
CA ILE A 184 -12.14 -3.01 22.57
C ILE A 184 -10.94 -2.09 22.82
N THR A 185 -10.06 -2.46 23.73
CA THR A 185 -8.69 -1.94 23.78
C THR A 185 -8.05 -2.25 22.44
N ALA A 186 -8.12 -1.28 21.52
CA ALA A 186 -7.79 -1.47 20.13
C ALA A 186 -6.35 -1.95 19.99
N LYS A 187 -6.17 -3.19 19.53
CA LYS A 187 -4.93 -3.60 18.87
C LYS A 187 -4.70 -2.64 17.70
N PRO A 188 -3.45 -2.23 17.43
CA PRO A 188 -3.16 -1.45 16.23
C PRO A 188 -3.60 -2.26 14.99
N THR A 189 -4.47 -1.70 14.15
CA THR A 189 -4.96 -2.32 12.90
C THR A 189 -4.10 -1.91 11.69
N GLY A 190 -2.82 -1.66 11.90
CA GLY A 190 -1.91 -1.14 10.87
C GLY A 190 -1.14 -2.23 10.14
N GLU A 191 -0.15 -1.83 9.33
CA GLU A 191 0.67 -2.77 8.55
C GLU A 191 1.49 -3.68 9.47
N GLY A 192 1.58 -4.95 9.08
CA GLY A 192 2.36 -5.99 9.77
C GLY A 192 3.69 -6.26 9.07
N LEU A 193 4.75 -6.38 9.86
CA LEU A 193 6.07 -6.86 9.46
C LEU A 193 6.36 -8.18 10.16
N HIS A 194 6.96 -9.12 9.44
CA HIS A 194 7.44 -10.40 9.97
C HIS A 194 8.92 -10.55 9.62
N GLU A 195 9.77 -10.80 10.61
CA GLU A 195 11.22 -10.97 10.45
C GLU A 195 11.70 -12.19 11.25
N GLU A 196 12.66 -12.92 10.68
CA GLU A 196 13.34 -14.04 11.34
C GLU A 196 14.83 -13.71 11.49
N LEU A 197 15.35 -13.88 12.71
CA LEU A 197 16.73 -13.57 13.07
C LEU A 197 17.41 -14.86 13.53
N ASN A 198 18.34 -15.35 12.72
CA ASN A 198 19.18 -16.47 13.13
C ASN A 198 20.31 -15.97 14.01
N ILE A 199 20.45 -16.58 15.18
CA ILE A 199 21.45 -16.26 16.19
C ILE A 199 22.31 -17.51 16.43
N GLY A 200 23.60 -17.41 16.13
CA GLY A 200 24.58 -18.48 16.34
C GLY A 200 25.01 -18.64 17.80
N LEU A 201 24.03 -18.71 18.71
CA LEU A 201 24.18 -18.95 20.15
C LEU A 201 23.01 -19.80 20.68
N PRO A 202 23.22 -20.54 21.80
CA PRO A 202 22.17 -21.35 22.44
C PRO A 202 20.96 -20.52 22.87
N SER A 203 19.77 -21.10 22.72
CA SER A 203 18.49 -20.45 23.02
C SER A 203 18.37 -19.94 24.47
N ILE A 204 19.04 -20.58 25.44
CA ILE A 204 19.04 -20.13 26.84
C ILE A 204 19.75 -18.78 27.00
N GLU A 205 20.90 -18.61 26.34
CA GLU A 205 21.68 -17.37 26.40
C GLU A 205 20.95 -16.23 25.70
N VAL A 206 20.38 -16.52 24.52
CA VAL A 206 19.60 -15.56 23.74
C VAL A 206 18.34 -15.14 24.49
N TRP A 207 17.64 -16.06 25.16
CA TRP A 207 16.47 -15.72 25.99
C TRP A 207 16.82 -14.77 27.13
N LYS A 208 17.94 -15.04 27.84
CA LYS A 208 18.42 -14.15 28.89
C LYS A 208 18.75 -12.75 28.37
N ALA A 209 19.27 -12.66 27.15
CA ALA A 209 19.55 -11.39 26.48
C ALA A 209 18.28 -10.62 26.12
N LEU A 210 17.26 -11.30 25.58
CA LEU A 210 15.95 -10.72 25.25
C LEU A 210 15.22 -10.16 26.47
N ARG A 211 15.49 -10.71 27.67
CA ARG A 211 14.98 -10.22 28.95
C ARG A 211 15.64 -8.92 29.45
N ASP A 212 16.67 -8.43 28.78
CA ASP A 212 17.37 -7.19 29.11
C ASP A 212 17.08 -6.07 28.08
N PRO A 213 16.09 -5.21 28.34
CA PRO A 213 15.76 -4.09 27.47
C PRO A 213 16.92 -3.14 27.20
N ALA A 214 17.86 -2.98 28.16
CA ALA A 214 19.01 -2.10 27.97
C ALA A 214 19.99 -2.70 26.95
N LEU A 215 20.22 -4.01 27.04
CA LEU A 215 21.00 -4.74 26.04
C LEU A 215 20.33 -4.67 24.66
N ILE A 216 19.03 -4.93 24.58
CA ILE A 216 18.30 -4.86 23.30
C ILE A 216 18.32 -3.45 22.70
N ALA A 217 18.06 -2.41 23.50
CA ALA A 217 18.14 -1.02 23.05
C ALA A 217 19.55 -0.67 22.55
N SER A 218 20.59 -1.20 23.19
CA SER A 218 21.98 -0.99 22.74
C SER A 218 22.32 -1.68 21.41
N CYS A 219 21.52 -2.66 20.99
CA CYS A 219 21.63 -3.34 19.70
C CYS A 219 20.86 -2.62 18.59
N LEU A 220 19.95 -1.69 18.95
CA LEU A 220 19.09 -0.95 18.05
C LEU A 220 19.69 0.43 17.73
N PRO A 221 20.12 0.70 16.49
CA PRO A 221 20.62 2.01 16.09
C PRO A 221 19.60 3.12 16.35
N GLY A 222 20.06 4.21 16.96
CA GLY A 222 19.22 5.36 17.30
C GLY A 222 18.24 5.16 18.46
N ALA A 223 18.18 3.97 19.09
CA ALA A 223 17.35 3.73 20.26
C ALA A 223 18.10 4.04 21.57
N THR A 224 17.42 4.71 22.49
CA THR A 224 17.94 5.03 23.83
C THR A 224 16.82 4.86 24.85
N ILE A 225 17.09 4.13 25.94
CA ILE A 225 16.19 4.09 27.10
C ILE A 225 16.49 5.30 27.98
N LEU A 226 15.48 6.12 28.23
CA LEU A 226 15.55 7.32 29.07
C LEU A 226 15.26 6.99 30.53
N SER A 227 14.26 6.14 30.77
CA SER A 227 13.93 5.63 32.11
C SER A 227 13.27 4.26 32.02
N ARG A 228 13.34 3.51 33.12
CA ARG A 228 12.71 2.20 33.27
C ARG A 228 12.10 2.07 34.65
N ASP A 229 10.86 1.59 34.70
CA ASP A 229 10.13 1.24 35.91
C ASP A 229 9.50 -0.13 35.71
N GLY A 230 10.18 -1.18 36.19
CA GLY A 230 9.82 -2.58 35.95
C GLY A 230 9.70 -2.90 34.46
N ASP A 231 8.47 -3.18 34.06
CA ASP A 231 8.06 -3.56 32.70
C ASP A 231 7.71 -2.35 31.81
N LYS A 232 7.73 -1.13 32.36
CA LYS A 232 7.50 0.09 31.60
C LYS A 232 8.83 0.77 31.30
N ILE A 233 9.03 1.14 30.04
CA ILE A 233 10.19 1.91 29.60
C ILE A 233 9.74 3.20 28.94
N ARG A 234 10.50 4.26 29.17
CA ARG A 234 10.43 5.49 28.37
C ARG A 234 11.69 5.56 27.53
N GLY A 235 11.53 5.80 26.25
CA GLY A 235 12.64 5.77 25.31
C GLY A 235 12.54 6.82 24.23
N GLU A 236 13.65 6.95 23.53
CA GLU A 236 13.79 7.72 22.30
C GLU A 236 14.26 6.80 21.18
N MET A 237 13.74 7.02 19.98
CA MET A 237 14.21 6.37 18.75
C MET A 237 14.42 7.42 17.66
N VAL A 238 15.65 7.50 17.14
CA VAL A 238 16.00 8.35 16.01
C VAL A 238 16.18 7.48 14.77
N ALA A 239 15.34 7.67 13.78
CA ALA A 239 15.45 7.01 12.48
C ALA A 239 15.74 8.04 11.39
N ALA A 240 16.68 7.73 10.50
CA ALA A 240 17.01 8.57 9.36
C ALA A 240 16.97 7.76 8.06
N LEU A 241 16.29 8.29 7.05
CA LEU A 241 16.20 7.75 5.71
C LEU A 241 16.48 8.87 4.70
N GLY A 242 17.73 8.95 4.23
CA GLY A 242 18.16 10.03 3.35
C GLY A 242 18.04 11.40 4.03
N PRO A 243 17.36 12.40 3.42
CA PRO A 243 17.16 13.72 4.02
C PRO A 243 16.09 13.74 5.13
N ILE A 244 15.33 12.66 5.30
CA ILE A 244 14.26 12.58 6.29
C ILE A 244 14.86 12.05 7.59
N GLN A 245 14.70 12.81 8.67
CA GLN A 245 15.04 12.40 10.03
C GLN A 245 13.80 12.51 10.92
N ALA A 246 13.48 11.45 11.65
CA ALA A 246 12.40 11.41 12.62
C ALA A 246 12.94 11.04 13.99
N LYS A 247 12.46 11.73 15.04
CA LYS A 247 12.84 11.47 16.43
C LYS A 247 11.59 11.21 17.24
N PHE A 248 11.31 9.94 17.52
CA PHE A 248 10.18 9.54 18.34
C PHE A 248 10.60 9.47 19.81
N THR A 249 9.87 10.17 20.67
CA THR A 249 9.96 9.97 22.12
C THR A 249 8.65 9.37 22.61
N GLY A 250 8.74 8.36 23.46
CA GLY A 250 7.57 7.55 23.78
C GLY A 250 7.74 6.62 24.98
N ASP A 251 6.66 5.94 25.30
CA ASP A 251 6.57 4.98 26.40
C ASP A 251 6.17 3.61 25.82
N ALA A 252 6.73 2.54 26.36
CA ALA A 252 6.43 1.17 25.99
C ALA A 252 6.32 0.27 27.23
N THR A 253 5.52 -0.78 27.12
CA THR A 253 5.36 -1.82 28.13
C THR A 253 5.84 -3.15 27.56
N LEU A 254 6.62 -3.88 28.35
CA LEU A 254 7.16 -5.20 28.00
C LEU A 254 6.44 -6.28 28.81
N THR A 255 6.22 -7.42 28.19
CA THR A 255 5.63 -8.60 28.84
C THR A 255 6.35 -9.84 28.32
N TYR A 256 6.58 -10.82 29.18
CA TYR A 256 7.34 -12.03 28.86
C TYR A 256 6.62 -13.26 29.41
N ASP A 257 6.71 -14.36 28.66
CA ASP A 257 6.35 -15.71 29.08
C ASP A 257 7.61 -16.58 28.96
N ASP A 258 8.19 -16.92 30.10
CA ASP A 258 9.42 -17.73 30.17
C ASP A 258 9.20 -19.19 29.77
N ALA A 259 7.99 -19.73 29.99
CA ALA A 259 7.68 -21.11 29.64
C ALA A 259 7.55 -21.28 28.13
N ALA A 260 6.90 -20.32 27.47
CA ALA A 260 6.75 -20.30 26.02
C ALA A 260 7.95 -19.65 25.29
N ARG A 261 8.87 -19.00 26.02
CA ARG A 261 9.94 -18.14 25.45
C ARG A 261 9.41 -17.14 24.45
N THR A 262 8.33 -16.46 24.84
CA THR A 262 7.70 -15.41 24.04
C THR A 262 7.65 -14.09 24.80
N GLY A 263 7.68 -12.98 24.08
CA GLY A 263 7.53 -11.66 24.67
C GLY A 263 6.77 -10.71 23.76
N ARG A 264 6.32 -9.61 24.36
CA ARG A 264 5.54 -8.58 23.69
C ARG A 264 5.97 -7.21 24.19
N VAL A 265 6.18 -6.29 23.26
CA VAL A 265 6.50 -4.89 23.49
C VAL A 265 5.42 -4.05 22.84
N ALA A 266 4.62 -3.35 23.65
CA ALA A 266 3.57 -2.46 23.16
C ALA A 266 3.87 -1.03 23.57
N GLY A 267 3.90 -0.11 22.61
CA GLY A 267 4.34 1.25 22.88
C GLY A 267 3.72 2.30 21.95
N SER A 268 3.94 3.55 22.34
CA SER A 268 3.54 4.71 21.55
C SER A 268 4.61 5.79 21.62
N GLY A 269 4.74 6.56 20.55
CA GLY A 269 5.73 7.63 20.46
C GLY A 269 5.23 8.80 19.64
N ARG A 270 5.88 9.95 19.82
CA ARG A 270 5.60 11.16 19.04
C ARG A 270 6.89 11.76 18.53
N ASP A 271 6.88 12.14 17.25
CA ASP A 271 7.86 13.04 16.67
C ASP A 271 7.31 14.46 16.71
N ASN A 272 7.94 15.32 17.52
CA ASN A 272 7.47 16.68 17.75
C ASN A 272 7.69 17.59 16.53
N ALA A 273 8.71 17.30 15.71
CA ALA A 273 9.03 18.12 14.54
C ALA A 273 7.99 18.01 13.43
N SER A 274 7.56 16.79 13.09
CA SER A 274 6.53 16.54 12.07
C SER A 274 5.11 16.45 12.63
N GLY A 275 4.96 16.42 13.96
CA GLY A 275 3.67 16.16 14.62
C GLY A 275 3.17 14.72 14.46
N THR A 276 4.00 13.81 13.95
CA THR A 276 3.64 12.41 13.70
C THR A 276 3.52 11.63 15.00
N ARG A 277 2.49 10.80 15.10
CA ARG A 277 2.26 9.86 16.20
C ARG A 277 2.44 8.43 15.69
N LEU A 278 3.11 7.62 16.50
CA LEU A 278 3.35 6.20 16.28
C LEU A 278 2.69 5.42 17.42
N GLN A 279 1.95 4.36 17.06
CA GLN A 279 1.61 3.26 17.96
C GLN A 279 2.18 1.99 17.35
N ALA A 280 2.84 1.16 18.16
CA ALA A 280 3.44 -0.07 17.69
C ALA A 280 3.31 -1.17 18.74
N GLU A 281 3.19 -2.39 18.26
CA GLU A 281 3.22 -3.61 19.04
C GLU A 281 4.12 -4.61 18.33
N ALA A 282 5.11 -5.13 19.05
CA ALA A 282 5.99 -6.19 18.58
C ALA A 282 5.80 -7.42 19.47
N THR A 283 5.60 -8.58 18.87
CA THR A 283 5.68 -9.88 19.55
C THR A 283 6.92 -10.61 19.04
N PHE A 284 7.57 -11.36 19.92
CA PHE A 284 8.68 -12.20 19.54
C PHE A 284 8.61 -13.57 20.21
N SER A 285 9.12 -14.58 19.53
CA SER A 285 9.29 -15.93 20.05
C SER A 285 10.71 -16.41 19.77
N LEU A 286 11.24 -17.23 20.67
CA LEU A 286 12.56 -17.84 20.50
C LEU A 286 12.44 -19.33 20.28
N MET A 287 12.91 -19.78 19.11
CA MET A 287 12.96 -21.18 18.73
C MET A 287 14.40 -21.70 18.84
N GLU A 288 14.53 -22.97 19.18
CA GLU A 288 15.83 -23.66 19.19
C GLU A 288 16.13 -24.20 17.79
N ASP A 289 17.32 -23.89 17.26
CA ASP A 289 17.77 -24.30 15.93
C ASP A 289 19.10 -25.07 16.04
N GLY A 290 19.10 -26.07 16.93
CA GLY A 290 20.27 -26.87 17.27
C GLY A 290 21.01 -26.42 18.55
N PRO A 291 22.05 -27.17 18.96
CA PRO A 291 22.66 -27.03 20.29
C PRO A 291 23.43 -25.71 20.50
N ALA A 292 23.79 -25.00 19.43
CA ALA A 292 24.53 -23.74 19.47
C ALA A 292 23.91 -22.65 18.58
N ALA A 293 22.63 -22.80 18.22
CA ALA A 293 21.93 -21.84 17.39
C ALA A 293 20.45 -21.73 17.77
N SER A 294 19.88 -20.58 17.50
CA SER A 294 18.49 -20.27 17.80
C SER A 294 17.94 -19.23 16.82
N THR A 295 16.63 -19.21 16.67
CA THR A 295 15.94 -18.28 15.76
C THR A 295 14.96 -17.44 16.57
N ILE A 296 15.08 -16.12 16.45
CA ILE A 296 14.10 -15.18 17.00
C ILE A 296 13.14 -14.81 15.87
N VAL A 297 11.86 -15.12 16.06
CA VAL A 297 10.79 -14.70 15.16
C VAL A 297 10.17 -13.43 15.74
N ILE A 298 10.03 -12.39 14.94
CA ILE A 298 9.47 -11.10 15.37
C ILE A 298 8.34 -10.68 14.43
N ASP A 299 7.18 -10.41 15.02
CA ASP A 299 6.02 -9.82 14.34
C ASP A 299 5.78 -8.42 14.89
N VAL A 300 5.74 -7.42 14.02
CA VAL A 300 5.50 -6.01 14.39
C VAL A 300 4.26 -5.50 13.69
N THR A 301 3.31 -4.96 14.45
CA THR A 301 2.15 -4.24 13.93
C THR A 301 2.22 -2.78 14.38
N TYR A 302 2.12 -1.83 13.46
CA TYR A 302 2.24 -0.42 13.80
C TYR A 302 1.25 0.47 13.04
N ALA A 303 0.92 1.62 13.62
CA ALA A 303 0.09 2.65 13.02
C ALA A 303 0.78 4.01 13.15
N LEU A 304 0.96 4.70 12.02
CA LEU A 304 1.48 6.07 11.94
C LEU A 304 0.35 7.04 11.57
N LYS A 305 0.24 8.15 12.29
CA LYS A 305 -0.67 9.25 11.98
C LYS A 305 0.08 10.57 11.93
N GLY A 306 0.04 11.28 10.81
CA GLY A 306 0.71 12.57 10.63
C GLY A 306 1.49 12.65 9.31
N ALA A 307 2.35 13.66 9.19
CA ALA A 307 3.07 13.96 7.94
C ALA A 307 3.98 12.81 7.47
N LEU A 308 4.49 11.98 8.39
CA LEU A 308 5.31 10.83 8.01
C LEU A 308 4.49 9.58 7.63
N ALA A 309 3.17 9.56 7.86
CA ALA A 309 2.33 8.42 7.52
C ALA A 309 2.31 8.14 6.00
N GLN A 310 2.57 9.14 5.16
CA GLN A 310 2.68 8.96 3.71
C GLN A 310 3.87 8.08 3.29
N PHE A 311 4.91 7.98 4.13
CA PHE A 311 6.08 7.14 3.90
C PHE A 311 5.92 5.73 4.47
N SER A 312 4.80 5.47 5.16
CA SER A 312 4.42 4.14 5.66
C SER A 312 3.99 3.19 4.54
N ARG A 313 4.25 3.46 3.26
CA ARG A 313 3.82 2.58 2.16
C ARG A 313 4.81 1.42 1.99
N GLY A 314 4.27 0.20 2.04
CA GLY A 314 4.93 -1.11 2.19
C GLY A 314 6.41 -1.29 1.79
N PRO A 315 6.86 -1.00 0.55
CA PRO A 315 8.20 -1.42 0.12
C PRO A 315 9.35 -0.77 0.89
N ILE A 316 9.24 0.52 1.21
CA ILE A 316 10.31 1.26 1.89
C ILE A 316 10.44 0.82 3.35
N VAL A 317 9.30 0.65 4.03
CA VAL A 317 9.29 0.25 5.44
C VAL A 317 9.80 -1.18 5.61
N ARG A 318 9.43 -2.10 4.72
CA ARG A 318 9.94 -3.48 4.73
C ARG A 318 11.45 -3.55 4.57
N VAL A 319 12.02 -2.80 3.62
CA VAL A 319 13.47 -2.77 3.42
C VAL A 319 14.19 -2.15 4.62
N PHE A 320 13.65 -1.06 5.17
CA PHE A 320 14.18 -0.45 6.38
C PHE A 320 14.17 -1.43 7.57
N ALA A 321 13.07 -2.14 7.74
CA ALA A 321 12.91 -3.03 8.88
C ALA A 321 13.74 -4.31 8.76
N ALA A 322 13.89 -4.88 7.57
CA ALA A 322 14.79 -6.00 7.33
C ALA A 322 16.27 -5.64 7.61
N GLU A 323 16.71 -4.44 7.22
CA GLU A 323 18.06 -3.96 7.54
C GLU A 323 18.23 -3.69 9.04
N LEU A 324 17.22 -3.14 9.70
CA LEU A 324 17.21 -2.96 11.15
C LEU A 324 17.29 -4.30 11.89
N ALA A 325 16.48 -5.27 11.48
CA ALA A 325 16.48 -6.63 12.00
C ALA A 325 17.88 -7.26 11.86
N ALA A 326 18.45 -7.24 10.65
CA ALA A 326 19.79 -7.76 10.40
C ALA A 326 20.87 -7.07 11.24
N MET A 327 20.76 -5.76 11.50
CA MET A 327 21.65 -5.03 12.41
C MET A 327 21.51 -5.48 13.86
N VAL A 328 20.28 -5.69 14.34
CA VAL A 328 20.01 -6.18 15.70
C VAL A 328 20.62 -7.56 15.91
N ALA A 329 20.41 -8.51 14.97
CA ALA A 329 21.02 -9.84 15.06
C ALA A 329 22.55 -9.76 15.21
N ARG A 330 23.22 -9.02 14.32
CA ARG A 330 24.68 -8.87 14.36
C ARG A 330 25.17 -8.23 15.65
N ASN A 331 24.51 -7.15 16.10
CA ASN A 331 24.91 -6.45 17.32
C ASN A 331 24.66 -7.30 18.57
N LEU A 332 23.57 -8.08 18.59
CA LEU A 332 23.23 -8.97 19.69
C LEU A 332 24.26 -10.11 19.80
N GLU A 333 24.59 -10.76 18.67
CA GLU A 333 25.63 -11.79 18.62
C GLU A 333 26.99 -11.27 19.10
N ALA A 334 27.44 -10.13 18.54
CA ALA A 334 28.72 -9.53 18.90
C ALA A 334 28.80 -9.23 20.41
N ARG A 335 27.76 -8.62 20.97
CA ARG A 335 27.72 -8.30 22.42
C ARG A 335 27.70 -9.54 23.29
N LEU A 336 26.95 -10.58 22.91
CA LEU A 336 26.91 -11.83 23.67
C LEU A 336 28.22 -12.62 23.60
N ARG A 337 28.98 -12.46 22.51
CA ARG A 337 30.34 -13.02 22.38
C ARG A 337 31.43 -12.15 23.03
N GLY A 338 31.09 -10.98 23.55
CA GLY A 338 32.04 -10.04 24.14
C GLY A 338 32.87 -9.26 23.12
N GLU A 339 32.44 -9.22 21.87
CA GLU A 339 33.08 -8.48 20.77
C GLU A 339 32.63 -7.01 20.75
N GLU A 340 33.47 -6.11 20.19
CA GLU A 340 33.12 -4.70 20.03
C GLU A 340 32.00 -4.52 18.98
N ALA A 341 30.81 -4.14 19.45
CA ALA A 341 29.70 -3.71 18.59
C ALA A 341 29.68 -2.17 18.43
N PRO A 342 29.12 -1.63 17.33
CA PRO A 342 28.92 -0.19 17.17
C PRO A 342 28.25 0.46 18.38
N ALA A 343 28.67 1.67 18.72
CA ALA A 343 28.17 2.40 19.89
C ALA A 343 26.64 2.56 19.86
N ALA A 344 26.01 2.40 21.03
CA ALA A 344 24.58 2.63 21.22
C ALA A 344 24.21 4.06 20.77
N GLY A 345 23.16 4.21 19.95
CA GLY A 345 22.71 5.51 19.46
C GLY A 345 23.44 6.05 18.23
N ALA A 346 24.32 5.28 17.57
CA ALA A 346 24.90 5.67 16.28
C ALA A 346 23.79 5.97 15.25
N LYS A 347 23.91 7.10 14.55
CA LYS A 347 22.94 7.52 13.53
C LYS A 347 22.93 6.51 12.38
N MET A 348 21.73 6.08 11.99
CA MET A 348 21.55 5.24 10.82
C MET A 348 21.78 6.08 9.56
N HIS A 349 22.89 5.87 8.85
CA HIS A 349 23.09 6.45 7.52
C HIS A 349 22.59 5.46 6.46
N ALA A 350 21.35 5.65 6.00
CA ALA A 350 20.77 4.86 4.89
C ALA A 350 21.41 5.13 3.50
N GLY A 351 22.58 5.78 3.43
CA GLY A 351 23.31 6.03 2.17
C GLY A 351 23.69 4.74 1.44
N HIS A 352 23.98 3.66 2.19
CA HIS A 352 24.20 2.33 1.63
C HIS A 352 22.90 1.59 1.22
N LEU A 353 21.73 2.02 1.71
CA LEU A 353 20.43 1.46 1.32
C LEU A 353 20.01 1.94 -0.06
N VAL A 354 20.17 3.24 -0.33
CA VAL A 354 19.87 3.81 -1.67
C VAL A 354 20.77 3.18 -2.71
N SER A 355 22.06 2.98 -2.41
CA SER A 355 22.97 2.31 -3.33
C SER A 355 22.63 0.84 -3.50
N ARG A 356 22.28 0.07 -2.46
CA ARG A 356 21.88 -1.35 -2.59
C ARG A 356 20.53 -1.56 -3.29
N VAL A 357 19.55 -0.70 -3.04
CA VAL A 357 18.26 -0.71 -3.75
C VAL A 357 18.49 -0.31 -5.21
N ALA A 358 19.26 0.75 -5.46
CA ALA A 358 19.66 1.13 -6.82
C ALA A 358 20.46 0.02 -7.50
N TRP A 359 21.36 -0.68 -6.80
CA TRP A 359 22.16 -1.76 -7.37
C TRP A 359 21.32 -3.02 -7.64
N ARG A 360 20.37 -3.35 -6.76
CA ARG A 360 19.45 -4.48 -6.96
C ARG A 360 18.48 -4.19 -8.10
N TRP A 361 17.98 -2.95 -8.18
CA TRP A 361 17.18 -2.45 -9.31
C TRP A 361 17.99 -2.44 -10.61
N LEU A 362 19.24 -1.98 -10.59
CA LEU A 362 20.15 -1.97 -11.75
C LEU A 362 20.49 -3.40 -12.20
N ARG A 363 20.68 -4.33 -11.25
CA ARG A 363 20.96 -5.75 -11.53
C ARG A 363 19.75 -6.45 -12.13
N ASP A 364 18.55 -6.16 -11.64
CA ASP A 364 17.28 -6.67 -12.21
C ASP A 364 16.97 -6.03 -13.56
N LEU A 365 17.40 -4.79 -13.81
CA LEU A 365 17.37 -4.17 -15.14
C LEU A 365 18.36 -4.86 -16.10
N LEU A 366 19.60 -5.09 -15.66
CA LEU A 366 20.68 -5.65 -16.48
C LEU A 366 20.50 -7.15 -16.77
N SER A 367 19.90 -7.91 -15.85
CA SER A 367 19.58 -9.32 -16.06
C SER A 367 18.47 -9.53 -17.12
N ARG A 368 17.59 -8.54 -17.31
CA ARG A 368 16.57 -8.52 -18.38
C ARG A 368 17.15 -8.23 -19.78
N PHE A 369 18.38 -7.73 -19.88
CA PHE A 369 19.07 -7.52 -21.17
C PHE A 369 19.95 -8.72 -21.61
N HIS A 370 20.13 -9.74 -20.76
CA HIS A 370 20.92 -10.95 -21.08
C HIS A 370 20.10 -12.16 -21.54
N VAL A 371 18.78 -11.99 -21.72
CA VAL A 371 17.93 -12.97 -22.43
C VAL A 371 17.48 -12.31 -23.72
N ARG A 372 18.37 -12.28 -24.72
CA ARG A 372 18.05 -11.94 -26.11
C ARG A 372 18.74 -12.93 -27.03
#